data_AF-A0A4U9W945-F1
#
_entry.id   AF-A0A4U9W945-F1
#
_cell.length_a   1.000
_cell.length_b   1.000
_cell.length_c   1.000
_cell.angle_alpha   90.00
_cell.angle_beta   90.00
_cell.angle_gamma   90.00
#
_symmetry.space_group_name_H-M   'P 1'
#
loop_
_entity.id
_entity.type
_entity.pdbx_description
1 polymer ?
#
loop_
_entity_poly.entity_id
_entity_poly.type
_entity_poly.pdbx_seq_one_letter_code
_entity_poly.pdbx_strand_id
1 'polypeptide(L)'
;MGNRSRAGVERFAVVNPATGLAIAQVNEGGQAEVDAAMQAAFDAFHGSWAQVSPLERGNCLTRLADLLQTHREELAQLESLCSGKTIQLSRGLEIDMASQFLRYFAVGRAKSAGKR
;
A
#
# COMPACT_ATOMS: atom_id res chain seq x y z
N MET A 1 13.76 -4.52 2.96
CA MET A 1 13.51 -4.67 4.40
C MET A 1 13.82 -3.36 5.12
N GLY A 2 12.81 -2.69 5.67
CA GLY A 2 13.00 -1.50 6.50
C GLY A 2 12.01 -1.53 7.64
N ASN A 3 12.16 -2.48 8.56
CA ASN A 3 11.38 -2.48 9.80
C ASN A 3 12.00 -1.45 10.76
N ARG A 4 11.49 -0.22 10.74
CA ARG A 4 11.82 0.77 11.77
C ARG A 4 10.96 0.48 13.00
N SER A 5 11.31 -0.55 13.77
CA SER A 5 10.72 -0.73 15.09
C SER A 5 11.30 0.35 16.02
N ARG A 6 10.53 1.40 16.30
CA ARG A 6 10.84 2.34 17.39
C ARG A 6 10.56 1.64 18.72
N ALA A 7 11.56 1.62 19.62
CA ALA A 7 11.35 1.17 20.99
C ALA A 7 10.40 2.13 21.71
N GLY A 8 9.40 1.60 22.43
CA GLY A 8 8.46 2.39 23.25
C GLY A 8 7.10 2.69 22.62
N VAL A 9 6.81 2.21 21.41
CA VAL A 9 5.47 2.32 20.81
C VAL A 9 4.62 1.14 21.27
N GLU A 10 3.40 1.43 21.73
CA GLU A 10 2.40 0.42 22.08
C GLU A 10 2.12 -0.48 20.86
N ARG A 11 1.76 -1.75 21.09
CA ARG A 11 1.55 -2.72 20.01
C ARG A 11 0.26 -3.47 20.25
N PHE A 12 -0.46 -3.73 19.16
CA PHE A 12 -1.67 -4.55 19.19
C PHE A 12 -1.56 -5.74 18.24
N ALA A 13 -2.25 -6.82 18.61
CA ALA A 13 -2.26 -8.05 17.86
C ALA A 13 -3.21 -7.94 16.68
N VAL A 14 -2.75 -8.34 15.49
CA VAL A 14 -3.64 -8.67 14.38
C VAL A 14 -4.11 -10.10 14.60
N VAL A 15 -5.43 -10.29 14.66
CA VAL A 15 -6.04 -11.57 15.01
C VAL A 15 -6.71 -12.18 13.79
N ASN A 16 -6.50 -13.48 13.55
CA ASN A 16 -7.24 -14.20 12.53
C ASN A 16 -8.69 -14.43 13.02
N PRO A 17 -9.70 -13.88 12.33
CA PRO A 17 -11.09 -13.97 12.78
C PRO A 17 -11.67 -15.39 12.75
N ALA A 18 -11.09 -16.31 11.96
CA ALA A 18 -11.54 -17.70 11.88
C ALA A 18 -11.09 -18.55 13.09
N THR A 19 -9.98 -18.19 13.74
CA THR A 19 -9.37 -18.98 14.82
C THR A 19 -9.27 -18.23 16.15
N GLY A 20 -9.37 -16.90 16.14
CA GLY A 20 -9.13 -16.05 17.30
C GLY A 20 -7.66 -15.96 17.70
N LEU A 21 -6.74 -16.55 16.93
CA LEU A 21 -5.31 -16.55 17.23
C LEU A 21 -4.61 -15.34 16.60
N ALA A 22 -3.64 -14.78 17.32
CA ALA A 22 -2.80 -13.71 16.81
C ALA A 22 -1.91 -14.21 15.66
N ILE A 23 -1.86 -13.45 14.57
CA ILE A 23 -1.03 -13.73 13.38
C ILE A 23 0.15 -12.76 13.24
N ALA A 24 0.04 -11.57 13.84
CA ALA A 24 1.11 -10.58 13.87
C ALA A 24 0.94 -9.62 15.06
N GLN A 25 2.00 -8.88 15.37
CA GLN A 25 1.98 -7.71 16.27
C GLN A 25 2.39 -6.48 15.47
N VAL A 26 1.57 -5.44 15.50
CA VAL A 26 1.83 -4.19 14.78
C VAL A 26 1.89 -3.02 15.74
N ASN A 27 2.65 -1.99 15.38
CA ASN A 27 2.77 -0.79 16.19
C ASN A 27 1.46 -0.01 16.16
N GLU A 28 1.01 0.43 17.33
CA GLU A 28 -0.10 1.36 17.50
C GLU A 28 0.43 2.78 17.31
N GLY A 29 0.06 3.41 16.19
CA GLY A 29 0.51 4.76 15.88
C GLY A 29 -0.15 5.80 16.80
N GLY A 30 0.66 6.67 17.41
CA GLY A 30 0.16 7.81 18.19
C GLY A 30 0.20 9.12 17.40
N GLN A 31 -0.10 10.23 18.09
CA GLN A 31 -0.08 11.57 17.49
C GLN A 31 1.27 11.90 16.83
N ALA A 32 2.39 11.52 17.45
CA ALA A 32 3.71 11.79 16.92
C ALA A 32 3.99 11.06 15.58
N GLU A 33 3.51 9.82 15.42
CA GLU A 33 3.60 9.08 14.16
C GLU A 33 2.73 9.71 13.07
N VAL A 34 1.54 10.17 13.43
CA VAL A 34 0.64 10.90 12.51
C VAL A 34 1.29 12.20 12.05
N ASP A 35 1.82 13.02 12.97
CA ASP A 35 2.47 14.28 12.64
C ASP A 35 3.69 14.06 11.74
N ALA A 36 4.48 13.03 12.01
CA ALA A 36 5.63 12.66 11.19
C ALA A 36 5.21 12.19 9.78
N ALA A 37 4.14 11.40 9.66
CA ALA A 37 3.61 10.95 8.37
C ALA A 37 3.06 12.12 7.54
N MET A 38 2.36 13.05 8.20
CA MET A 38 1.83 14.27 7.58
C MET A 38 2.95 15.18 7.08
N GLN A 39 3.99 15.41 7.89
CA GLN A 39 5.15 16.20 7.47
C GLN A 39 5.85 15.56 6.28
N ALA A 40 6.09 14.25 6.31
CA ALA A 40 6.71 13.54 5.19
C ALA A 40 5.88 13.62 3.89
N ALA A 41 4.55 13.54 3.99
CA ALA A 41 3.66 13.70 2.85
C ALA A 41 3.69 15.15 2.29
N PHE A 42 3.70 16.14 3.18
CA PHE A 42 3.83 17.56 2.81
C PHE A 42 5.15 17.84 2.10
N ASP A 43 6.25 17.35 2.64
CA ASP A 43 7.59 17.49 2.06
C ASP A 43 7.68 16.80 0.69
N ALA A 44 7.09 15.62 0.53
CA ALA A 44 7.03 14.96 -0.77
C ALA A 44 6.19 15.75 -1.78
N PHE A 45 5.06 16.30 -1.35
CA PHE A 45 4.15 17.07 -2.20
C PHE A 45 4.76 18.40 -2.67
N HIS A 46 5.60 19.04 -1.86
CA HIS A 46 6.32 20.27 -2.22
C HIS A 46 7.76 20.03 -2.71
N GLY A 47 8.25 18.80 -2.61
CA GLY A 47 9.63 18.43 -2.89
C GLY A 47 9.78 17.53 -4.12
N SER A 48 10.55 16.46 -3.97
CA SER A 48 11.04 15.65 -5.09
C SER A 48 9.92 15.01 -5.91
N TRP A 49 8.85 14.52 -5.28
CA TRP A 49 7.74 13.85 -5.99
C TRP A 49 6.96 14.81 -6.90
N ALA A 50 6.86 16.09 -6.53
CA ALA A 50 6.24 17.12 -7.37
C ALA A 50 6.97 17.31 -8.69
N GLN A 51 8.30 17.16 -8.67
CA GLN A 51 9.19 17.34 -9.82
C GLN A 51 9.29 16.10 -10.71
N VAL A 52 8.85 14.93 -10.24
CA VAL A 52 8.83 13.70 -11.05
C VAL A 52 7.87 13.89 -12.23
N SER A 53 8.32 13.56 -13.44
CA SER A 53 7.49 13.74 -14.63
C SER A 53 6.23 12.85 -14.60
N PRO A 54 5.14 13.22 -15.30
CA PRO A 54 3.97 12.37 -15.42
C PRO A 54 4.30 10.95 -15.92
N LEU A 55 5.26 10.82 -16.84
CA LEU A 55 5.71 9.54 -17.38
C LEU A 55 6.37 8.68 -16.31
N GLU A 56 7.32 9.24 -15.56
CA GLU A 56 8.02 8.52 -14.49
C GLU A 56 7.05 8.10 -13.38
N ARG A 57 6.10 8.95 -12.99
CA ARG A 57 5.03 8.57 -12.04
C ARG A 57 4.19 7.41 -12.58
N GLY A 58 3.86 7.42 -13.87
CA GLY A 58 3.18 6.31 -14.53
C GLY A 58 3.98 5.02 -14.44
N ASN A 59 5.29 5.08 -14.71
CA ASN A 59 6.19 3.93 -14.60
C ASN A 59 6.25 3.39 -13.16
N CYS A 60 6.26 4.26 -12.14
CA CYS A 60 6.19 3.84 -10.74
C CYS A 60 4.90 3.05 -10.44
N LEU A 61 3.74 3.53 -10.91
CA LEU A 61 2.45 2.87 -10.72
C LEU A 61 2.39 1.52 -11.46
N THR A 62 2.89 1.45 -12.69
CA THR A 62 3.00 0.20 -13.45
C THR A 62 3.87 -0.81 -12.72
N ARG A 63 5.04 -0.39 -12.22
CA ARG A 63 5.93 -1.27 -11.45
C ARG A 63 5.28 -1.76 -10.16
N LEU A 64 4.50 -0.92 -9.47
CA LEU A 64 3.76 -1.35 -8.29
C LEU A 64 2.70 -2.40 -8.64
N ALA A 65 2.00 -2.24 -9.77
CA ALA A 65 1.04 -3.23 -10.25
C ALA A 65 1.71 -4.57 -10.62
N ASP A 66 2.93 -4.52 -11.18
CA ASP A 66 3.72 -5.72 -11.45
C ASP A 66 4.09 -6.44 -10.15
N LEU A 67 4.54 -5.69 -9.13
CA LEU A 67 4.87 -6.27 -7.82
C LEU A 67 3.67 -6.91 -7.13
N LEU A 68 2.48 -6.29 -7.20
CA LEU A 68 1.25 -6.92 -6.67
C LEU A 68 0.98 -8.27 -7.34
N GLN A 69 1.19 -8.38 -8.65
CA GLN A 69 0.98 -9.62 -9.39
C GLN A 69 2.07 -10.65 -9.10
N THR A 70 3.33 -10.23 -8.97
CA THR A 70 4.44 -11.11 -8.56
C THR A 70 4.18 -11.74 -7.20
N HIS A 71 3.65 -10.97 -6.23
CA HIS A 71 3.37 -11.42 -4.88
C HIS A 71 1.91 -11.82 -4.65
N ARG A 72 1.16 -12.12 -5.74
CA ARG A 72 -0.29 -12.23 -5.69
C ARG A 72 -0.81 -13.22 -4.66
N GLU A 73 -0.25 -14.42 -4.66
CA GLU A 73 -0.72 -15.48 -3.77
C GLU A 73 -0.40 -15.18 -2.30
N GLU A 74 0.81 -14.70 -2.02
CA GLU A 74 1.25 -14.31 -0.68
C GLU A 74 0.35 -13.21 -0.10
N LEU A 75 0.13 -12.13 -0.87
CA LEU A 75 -0.71 -11.02 -0.44
C LEU A 75 -2.17 -11.45 -0.25
N ALA A 76 -2.71 -12.30 -1.13
CA ALA A 76 -4.07 -12.79 -0.99
C ALA A 76 -4.26 -13.68 0.25
N GLN A 77 -3.26 -14.50 0.59
CA GLN A 77 -3.28 -15.31 1.82
C GLN A 77 -3.23 -14.44 3.07
N LEU A 78 -2.33 -13.45 3.11
CA LEU A 78 -2.26 -12.49 4.22
C LEU A 78 -3.60 -11.75 4.39
N GLU A 79 -4.18 -11.27 3.30
CA GLU A 79 -5.45 -10.56 3.34
C GLU A 79 -6.60 -11.46 3.83
N SER A 80 -6.66 -12.72 3.38
CA SER A 80 -7.65 -13.69 3.86
C SER A 80 -7.46 -14.00 5.36
N LEU A 81 -6.21 -14.15 5.82
CA LEU A 81 -5.88 -14.38 7.22
C LEU A 81 -6.28 -13.22 8.13
N CYS A 82 -6.07 -11.97 7.69
CA CYS A 82 -6.36 -10.78 8.48
C CYS A 82 -7.85 -10.42 8.49
N SER A 83 -8.55 -10.60 7.37
CA SER A 83 -9.93 -10.11 7.19
C SER A 83 -11.01 -11.19 7.29
N GLY A 84 -10.64 -12.47 7.15
CA GLY A 84 -11.59 -13.59 7.14
C GLY A 84 -12.35 -13.78 5.83
N LYS A 85 -12.12 -12.94 4.81
CA LYS A 85 -12.74 -13.12 3.48
C LYS A 85 -12.20 -14.39 2.81
N THR A 86 -12.99 -14.97 1.89
CA THR A 86 -12.56 -16.16 1.17
C THR A 86 -11.32 -15.86 0.31
N ILE A 87 -10.43 -16.84 0.17
CA ILE A 87 -9.20 -16.67 -0.61
C ILE A 87 -9.46 -16.26 -2.07
N GLN A 88 -10.61 -16.65 -2.64
CA GLN A 88 -10.99 -16.25 -4.00
C GLN A 88 -11.33 -14.76 -4.08
N LEU A 89 -12.02 -14.21 -3.07
CA LEU A 89 -12.27 -12.78 -2.98
C LEU A 89 -10.96 -12.00 -2.79
N SER A 90 -10.07 -12.44 -1.90
CA SER A 90 -8.76 -11.78 -1.73
C SER A 90 -7.97 -11.74 -3.04
N ARG A 91 -7.90 -12.86 -3.76
CA ARG A 91 -7.19 -12.95 -5.04
C ARG A 91 -7.77 -11.99 -6.10
N GLY A 92 -9.06 -12.11 -6.39
CA GLY A 92 -9.69 -11.40 -7.50
C GLY A 92 -9.99 -9.94 -7.20
N LEU A 93 -10.47 -9.64 -5.99
CA LEU A 93 -10.91 -8.29 -5.63
C LEU A 93 -9.76 -7.46 -5.05
N GLU A 94 -9.00 -8.00 -4.10
CA GLU A 94 -8.01 -7.18 -3.39
C GLU A 94 -6.72 -7.02 -4.19
N ILE A 95 -6.25 -8.09 -4.85
CA ILE A 95 -4.97 -8.05 -5.56
C ILE A 95 -5.14 -7.75 -7.05
N ASP A 96 -5.98 -8.52 -7.75
CA ASP A 96 -6.12 -8.38 -9.20
C ASP A 96 -6.76 -7.05 -9.58
N MET A 97 -7.85 -6.65 -8.90
CA MET A 97 -8.50 -5.36 -9.15
C MET A 97 -7.59 -4.18 -8.77
N ALA A 98 -6.87 -4.23 -7.65
CA ALA A 98 -5.93 -3.17 -7.26
C ALA A 98 -4.81 -3.00 -8.28
N SER A 99 -4.25 -4.10 -8.80
CA SER A 99 -3.28 -4.07 -9.89
C SER A 99 -3.84 -3.40 -11.14
N GLN A 100 -5.08 -3.72 -11.52
CA GLN A 100 -5.75 -3.09 -12.67
C GLN A 100 -5.98 -1.59 -12.45
N PHE A 101 -6.41 -1.17 -11.25
CA PHE A 101 -6.57 0.24 -10.92
C PHE A 101 -5.26 1.01 -11.04
N LEU A 102 -4.15 0.47 -10.52
CA LEU A 102 -2.84 1.08 -10.65
C LEU A 102 -2.44 1.28 -12.11
N ARG A 103 -2.65 0.27 -12.96
CA ARG A 103 -2.37 0.36 -14.41
C ARG A 103 -3.26 1.37 -15.12
N TYR A 104 -4.53 1.44 -14.74
CA TYR A 104 -5.45 2.45 -15.28
C TYR A 104 -4.97 3.87 -14.97
N PHE A 105 -4.60 4.15 -13.72
CA PHE A 105 -4.12 5.48 -13.32
C PHE A 105 -2.71 5.81 -13.84
N ALA A 106 -1.87 4.80 -14.12
CA ALA A 106 -0.56 4.99 -14.74
C ALA A 106 -0.67 5.67 -16.12
N VAL A 107 -1.67 5.28 -16.92
CA VAL A 107 -1.90 5.84 -18.27
C VAL A 107 -2.67 7.16 -18.21
N GLY A 108 -3.61 7.29 -17.26
CA GLY A 108 -4.53 8.42 -17.15
C GLY A 108 -3.88 9.80 -16.99
N ARG A 109 -2.63 9.88 -16.47
CA ARG A 109 -1.92 11.17 -16.28
C ARG A 109 -0.97 11.57 -17.41
N ALA A 110 -0.57 10.65 -18.30
CA ALA A 110 0.20 11.03 -19.49
C ALA A 110 -0.65 11.84 -20.48
N LYS A 111 -1.96 11.53 -20.58
CA LYS A 111 -2.89 12.18 -21.52
C LYS A 111 -3.28 13.61 -21.13
N SER A 112 -3.20 13.99 -19.87
CA SER A 112 -3.60 15.32 -19.38
C SER A 112 -2.47 16.36 -19.36
N ALA A 113 -1.23 15.98 -19.66
CA ALA A 113 -0.08 16.88 -19.68
C ALA A 113 -0.03 17.81 -20.92
N GLY A 114 -1.02 17.75 -21.82
CA GLY A 114 -1.03 18.48 -23.10
C GLY A 114 -1.97 19.69 -23.20
N LYS A 115 -2.54 20.19 -22.09
CA LYS A 115 -3.35 21.42 -22.11
C LYS A 115 -3.00 22.30 -20.91
N ARG A 116 -2.05 23.21 -21.14
CA ARG A 116 -1.96 24.50 -20.45
C ARG A 116 -2.05 25.58 -21.51
#